data_AF-A0A8J6UUI1-F1
#
_entry.id   AF-A0A8J6UUI1-F1
#
_cell.length_a   1.000
_cell.length_b   1.000
_cell.length_c   1.000
_cell.angle_alpha   90.00
_cell.angle_beta   90.00
_cell.angle_gamma   90.00
#
_symmetry.space_group_name_H-M   'P 1'
#
loop_
_entity.id
_entity.type
_entity.pdbx_description
1 polymer ?
#
loop_
_entity_poly.entity_id
_entity_poly.type
_entity_poly.pdbx_seq_one_letter_code
_entity_poly.pdbx_strand_id
1 'polypeptide(L)'
;MPTPTVPLRTLAQALAWWAVSRWVQRAFPGVPTLTTQQLAEWLSQGRAPFPILLDVRGDDEFAVSHLPEAHRVASLEAALALGLDRGQPIVAYCSVGYRSARLVNQLQGLGYTEVYNLAGSIFKWANEGRSLVSQSQPEPQVHPYNAIWGVLLKPGLASPLARDGEQSRDDSVL
;
A
#
# COMPACT_ATOMS: atom_id res chain seq x y z
N MET A 1 31.13 25.07 -7.30
CA MET A 1 30.18 23.95 -7.45
C MET A 1 28.83 24.43 -6.94
N PRO A 2 27.72 24.31 -7.69
CA PRO A 2 26.40 24.64 -7.16
C PRO A 2 26.06 23.66 -6.03
N THR A 3 25.62 24.17 -4.88
CA THR A 3 25.11 23.34 -3.79
C THR A 3 23.81 22.68 -4.24
N PRO A 4 23.63 21.36 -4.07
CA PRO A 4 22.35 20.73 -4.35
C PRO A 4 21.31 21.31 -3.39
N THR A 5 20.37 22.08 -3.93
CA THR A 5 19.23 22.59 -3.17
C THR A 5 18.11 21.56 -3.26
N VAL A 6 17.69 21.01 -2.12
CA VAL A 6 16.50 20.17 -2.05
C VAL A 6 15.29 21.10 -2.09
N PRO A 7 14.36 20.96 -3.07
CA PRO A 7 13.23 21.87 -3.16
C PRO A 7 12.32 21.72 -1.94
N LEU A 8 11.73 22.84 -1.47
CA LEU A 8 10.90 22.91 -0.26
C LEU A 8 9.75 21.88 -0.25
N ARG A 9 9.18 21.59 -1.43
CA ARG A 9 8.13 20.59 -1.61
C ARG A 9 8.59 19.18 -1.25
N THR A 10 9.85 18.83 -1.53
CA THR A 10 10.42 17.52 -1.18
C THR A 10 10.60 17.40 0.33
N LEU A 11 10.98 18.47 1.02
CA LEU A 11 11.05 18.49 2.48
C LEU A 11 9.66 18.33 3.13
N ALA A 12 8.66 19.06 2.64
CA ALA A 12 7.28 18.95 3.13
C ALA A 12 6.71 17.54 2.90
N GLN A 13 6.94 16.95 1.72
CA GLN A 13 6.50 15.59 1.41
C GLN A 13 7.22 14.54 2.27
N ALA A 14 8.52 14.72 2.55
CA ALA A 14 9.27 13.85 3.46
C ALA A 14 8.73 13.93 4.90
N LEU A 15 8.40 15.13 5.39
CA LEU A 15 7.76 15.32 6.70
C LEU A 15 6.37 14.68 6.76
N ALA A 16 5.58 14.82 5.70
CA ALA A 16 4.26 14.17 5.61
C ALA A 16 4.39 12.64 5.65
N TRP A 17 5.30 12.07 4.86
CA TRP A 17 5.59 10.63 4.90
C TRP A 17 6.09 10.16 6.26
N TRP A 18 6.95 10.95 6.92
CA TRP A 18 7.41 10.67 8.27
C TRP A 18 6.23 10.65 9.26
N ALA A 19 5.34 11.64 9.21
CA ALA A 19 4.18 11.73 10.10
C ALA A 19 3.24 10.54 9.91
N VAL A 20 2.94 10.18 8.65
CA VAL A 20 2.09 9.02 8.32
C VAL A 20 2.74 7.71 8.79
N SER A 21 4.02 7.53 8.49
CA SER A 21 4.76 6.33 8.93
C SER A 21 4.77 6.21 10.45
N ARG A 22 5.00 7.34 11.15
CA ARG A 22 5.00 7.38 12.60
C ARG A 22 3.62 7.11 13.20
N TRP A 23 2.56 7.58 12.55
CA TRP A 23 1.18 7.29 12.95
C TRP A 23 0.86 5.80 12.82
N VAL A 24 1.12 5.19 11.67
CA VAL A 24 0.91 3.75 11.45
C VAL A 24 1.71 2.91 12.46
N GLN A 25 3.00 3.21 12.65
CA GLN A 25 3.84 2.49 13.62
C GLN A 25 3.36 2.62 15.07
N ARG A 26 2.78 3.77 15.44
CA ARG A 26 2.22 3.96 16.79
C ARG A 26 0.89 3.23 16.98
N ALA A 27 0.06 3.19 15.94
CA ALA A 27 -1.19 2.44 15.96
C ALA A 27 -0.95 0.91 16.00
N PHE A 28 0.14 0.44 15.38
CA PHE A 28 0.46 -0.98 15.23
C PHE A 28 1.94 -1.29 15.57
N PRO A 29 2.38 -1.15 16.83
CA PRO A 29 3.79 -1.26 17.20
C PRO A 29 4.39 -2.66 17.04
N GLY A 30 3.55 -3.71 17.01
CA GLY A 30 3.98 -5.11 16.86
C GLY A 30 3.91 -5.67 15.44
N VAL A 31 3.45 -4.87 14.47
CA VAL A 31 3.27 -5.32 13.08
C VAL A 31 4.62 -5.30 12.34
N PRO A 32 5.09 -6.43 11.80
CA PRO A 32 6.27 -6.50 10.95
C PRO A 32 6.04 -5.68 9.68
N THR A 33 7.06 -4.92 9.27
CA THR A 33 6.98 -4.07 8.09
C THR A 33 8.10 -4.36 7.11
N LEU A 34 7.78 -4.34 5.82
CA LEU A 34 8.76 -4.34 4.73
C LEU A 34 8.75 -2.99 4.03
N THR A 35 9.91 -2.54 3.59
CA THR A 35 10.02 -1.39 2.69
C THR A 35 9.67 -1.80 1.26
N THR A 36 9.25 -0.83 0.45
CA THR A 36 9.03 -0.99 -0.99
C THR A 36 10.29 -1.49 -1.72
N GLN A 37 11.47 -1.08 -1.27
CA GLN A 37 12.74 -1.57 -1.78
C GLN A 37 12.93 -3.07 -1.47
N GLN A 38 12.76 -3.49 -0.21
CA GLN A 38 12.91 -4.89 0.18
C GLN A 38 11.93 -5.80 -0.57
N LEU A 39 10.67 -5.38 -0.74
CA LEU A 39 9.71 -6.14 -1.51
C LEU A 39 10.12 -6.24 -2.99
N ALA A 40 10.53 -5.14 -3.61
CA ALA A 40 10.97 -5.16 -5.00
C ALA A 40 12.20 -6.05 -5.22
N GLU A 41 13.15 -6.02 -4.28
CA GLU A 41 14.31 -6.91 -4.29
C GLU A 41 13.88 -8.37 -4.18
N TRP A 42 12.99 -8.71 -3.24
CA TRP A 42 12.45 -10.07 -3.09
C TRP A 42 11.78 -10.57 -4.37
N LEU A 43 10.91 -9.77 -4.97
CA LEU A 43 10.23 -10.12 -6.22
C LEU A 43 11.20 -10.28 -7.40
N SER A 44 12.25 -9.44 -7.48
CA SER A 44 13.21 -9.49 -8.59
C SER A 44 14.22 -10.64 -8.50
N GLN A 45 14.57 -11.08 -7.29
CA GLN A 45 15.59 -12.11 -7.08
C GLN A 45 15.09 -13.52 -7.39
N GLY A 46 13.80 -13.71 -7.64
CA GLY A 46 13.23 -15.00 -7.97
C GLY A 46 13.36 -16.05 -6.87
N ARG A 47 13.60 -15.63 -5.62
CA ARG A 47 13.81 -16.54 -4.48
C ARG A 47 12.48 -17.00 -3.92
N ALA A 48 12.19 -18.28 -4.13
CA ALA A 48 11.08 -18.95 -3.48
C ALA A 48 11.31 -19.08 -1.96
N PRO A 49 10.24 -19.08 -1.14
CA PRO A 49 8.85 -18.83 -1.53
C PRO A 49 8.60 -17.35 -1.89
N PHE A 50 7.83 -17.12 -2.95
CA PHE A 50 7.33 -15.78 -3.28
C PHE A 50 6.23 -15.36 -2.30
N PRO A 51 6.17 -14.08 -1.91
CA PRO A 51 5.12 -13.62 -1.03
C PRO A 51 3.79 -13.52 -1.77
N ILE A 52 2.72 -13.93 -1.10
CA ILE A 52 1.35 -13.63 -1.55
C ILE A 52 1.08 -12.15 -1.26
N LEU A 53 0.75 -11.39 -2.30
CA LEU A 53 0.47 -9.97 -2.19
C LEU A 53 -1.04 -9.77 -1.94
N LEU A 54 -1.37 -9.10 -0.85
CA LEU A 54 -2.76 -8.80 -0.46
C LEU A 54 -3.04 -7.30 -0.58
N ASP A 55 -3.92 -6.92 -1.49
CA ASP A 55 -4.42 -5.55 -1.59
C ASP A 55 -5.72 -5.41 -0.80
N VAL A 56 -5.70 -4.61 0.27
CA VAL A 56 -6.89 -4.41 1.13
C VAL A 56 -7.71 -3.18 0.76
N ARG A 57 -7.45 -2.58 -0.41
CA ARG A 57 -8.19 -1.41 -0.90
C ARG A 57 -9.55 -1.80 -1.48
N GLY A 58 -10.39 -0.77 -1.68
CA GLY A 58 -11.68 -0.90 -2.34
C GLY A 58 -11.56 -1.41 -3.78
N ASP A 59 -12.67 -1.92 -4.31
CA ASP A 59 -12.78 -2.42 -5.68
C ASP A 59 -12.43 -1.34 -6.72
N ASP A 60 -12.89 -0.10 -6.47
CA ASP A 60 -12.59 1.08 -7.26
C ASP A 60 -11.10 1.44 -7.24
N GLU A 61 -10.47 1.37 -6.06
CA GLU A 61 -9.04 1.62 -5.89
C GLU A 61 -8.17 0.59 -6.60
N PHE A 62 -8.56 -0.69 -6.53
CA PHE A 62 -7.87 -1.83 -7.16
C PHE A 62 -8.04 -1.82 -8.69
N ALA A 63 -9.22 -1.41 -9.18
CA ALA A 63 -9.54 -1.33 -10.60
C ALA A 63 -8.71 -0.26 -11.33
N VAL A 64 -8.35 0.84 -10.66
CA VAL A 64 -7.45 1.86 -11.21
C VAL A 64 -6.07 1.25 -11.47
N SER A 65 -5.47 0.66 -10.44
CA SER A 65 -4.23 -0.11 -10.56
C SER A 65 -3.95 -0.90 -9.29
N HIS A 66 -3.05 -1.89 -9.37
CA HIS A 66 -2.56 -2.68 -8.24
C HIS A 66 -1.15 -3.22 -8.53
N LEU A 67 -0.47 -3.77 -7.51
CA LEU A 67 0.79 -4.48 -7.71
C LEU A 67 0.56 -5.74 -8.56
N PRO A 68 1.52 -6.14 -9.42
CA PRO A 68 1.42 -7.38 -10.18
C PRO A 68 1.12 -8.59 -9.28
N GLU A 69 0.23 -9.48 -9.74
CA GLU A 69 -0.15 -10.73 -9.04
C GLU A 69 -0.82 -10.54 -7.67
N ALA A 70 -1.24 -9.31 -7.33
CA ALA A 70 -1.93 -9.06 -6.06
C ALA A 70 -3.35 -9.62 -6.03
N HIS A 71 -3.72 -10.23 -4.90
CA HIS A 71 -5.07 -10.64 -4.58
C HIS A 71 -5.77 -9.53 -3.80
N ARG A 72 -6.92 -9.06 -4.30
CA ARG A 72 -7.73 -8.09 -3.57
C ARG A 72 -8.52 -8.77 -2.46
N VAL A 73 -8.35 -8.33 -1.22
CA VAL A 73 -9.03 -8.87 -0.04
C VAL A 73 -9.56 -7.74 0.83
N ALA A 74 -10.86 -7.45 0.73
CA ALA A 74 -11.48 -6.33 1.43
C ALA A 74 -11.58 -6.50 2.96
N SER A 75 -11.35 -7.72 3.47
CA SER A 75 -11.48 -8.05 4.89
C SER A 75 -10.59 -9.23 5.29
N LEU A 76 -10.52 -9.51 6.59
CA LEU A 76 -9.85 -10.69 7.13
C LEU A 76 -10.48 -11.99 6.61
N GLU A 77 -11.81 -12.05 6.57
CA GLU A 77 -12.55 -13.22 6.08
C GLU A 77 -12.21 -13.52 4.61
N ALA A 78 -12.10 -12.48 3.78
CA ALA A 78 -11.68 -12.62 2.39
C ALA A 78 -10.24 -13.13 2.27
N ALA A 79 -9.33 -12.67 3.13
CA ALA A 79 -7.96 -13.19 3.17
C ALA A 79 -7.89 -14.66 3.61
N LEU A 80 -8.67 -15.05 4.62
CA LEU A 80 -8.72 -16.44 5.10
C LEU A 80 -9.36 -17.38 4.07
N ALA A 81 -10.31 -16.90 3.28
CA ALA A 81 -10.95 -17.67 2.22
C ALA A 81 -9.98 -18.09 1.10
N LEU A 82 -8.80 -17.47 0.99
CA LEU A 82 -7.75 -17.90 0.07
C LEU A 82 -7.07 -19.21 0.49
N GLY A 83 -7.30 -19.69 1.73
CA GLY A 83 -6.74 -20.97 2.20
C GLY A 83 -5.21 -20.95 2.36
N LEU A 84 -4.64 -19.78 2.69
CA LEU A 84 -3.19 -19.60 2.80
C LEU A 84 -2.61 -20.34 4.01
N ASP A 85 -1.47 -21.00 3.80
CA ASP A 85 -0.71 -21.65 4.86
C ASP A 85 -0.14 -20.61 5.85
N ARG A 86 -0.13 -20.95 7.14
CA ARG A 86 0.30 -20.02 8.20
C ARG A 86 1.77 -19.62 8.13
N GLY A 87 2.61 -20.46 7.51
CA GLY A 87 4.03 -20.21 7.28
C GLY A 87 4.34 -19.63 5.90
N GLN A 88 3.34 -19.44 5.04
CA GLN A 88 3.55 -18.84 3.73
C GLN A 88 3.81 -17.34 3.89
N PRO A 89 4.78 -16.76 3.18
CA PRO A 89 4.98 -15.33 3.24
C PRO A 89 3.83 -14.56 2.62
N ILE A 90 3.37 -13.53 3.33
CA ILE A 90 2.26 -12.68 2.94
C ILE A 90 2.69 -11.23 3.12
N VAL A 91 2.45 -10.42 2.10
CA VAL A 91 2.68 -8.97 2.17
C VAL A 91 1.39 -8.25 1.86
N ALA A 92 0.82 -7.59 2.87
CA ALA A 92 -0.38 -6.79 2.72
C ALA A 92 -0.04 -5.31 2.46
N TYR A 93 -0.82 -4.66 1.62
CA TYR A 93 -0.68 -3.24 1.33
C TYR A 93 -2.04 -2.58 1.11
N CYS A 94 -2.07 -1.26 1.31
CA CYS A 94 -3.23 -0.43 0.97
C CYS A 94 -2.77 0.86 0.26
N SER A 95 -3.39 2.02 0.54
CA SER A 95 -2.93 3.31 0.02
C SER A 95 -1.61 3.73 0.67
N VAL A 96 -1.57 3.80 2.00
CA VAL A 96 -0.45 4.38 2.78
C VAL A 96 0.12 3.45 3.87
N GLY A 97 -0.53 2.34 4.18
CA GLY A 97 -0.05 1.32 5.13
C GLY A 97 -0.90 1.09 6.38
N TYR A 98 -1.98 1.84 6.61
CA TYR A 98 -2.79 1.67 7.82
C TYR A 98 -3.74 0.47 7.76
N ARG A 99 -4.63 0.41 6.75
CA ARG A 99 -5.60 -0.69 6.59
C ARG A 99 -4.90 -2.05 6.50
N SER A 100 -3.77 -2.10 5.81
CA SER A 100 -2.95 -3.31 5.69
C SER A 100 -2.23 -3.68 6.98
N ALA A 101 -1.75 -2.71 7.78
CA ALA A 101 -1.21 -3.02 9.11
C ALA A 101 -2.26 -3.66 10.02
N ARG A 102 -3.52 -3.19 9.95
CA ARG A 102 -4.64 -3.78 10.68
C ARG A 102 -4.86 -5.25 10.30
N LEU A 103 -4.89 -5.56 9.00
CA LEU A 103 -5.02 -6.95 8.53
C LEU A 103 -3.84 -7.81 9.01
N VAL A 104 -2.61 -7.31 8.89
CA VAL A 104 -1.41 -8.05 9.34
C VAL A 104 -1.48 -8.33 10.84
N ASN A 105 -1.86 -7.35 11.65
CA ASN A 105 -2.04 -7.53 13.10
C ASN A 105 -3.08 -8.62 13.41
N GLN A 106 -4.18 -8.68 12.66
CA GLN A 106 -5.19 -9.73 12.82
C GLN A 106 -4.64 -11.11 12.42
N LEU A 107 -3.94 -11.21 11.28
CA LEU A 107 -3.35 -12.46 10.82
C LEU A 107 -2.28 -12.98 11.80
N GLN A 108 -1.46 -12.10 12.39
CA GLN A 108 -0.52 -12.48 13.45
C GLN A 108 -1.26 -13.05 14.67
N GLY A 109 -2.35 -12.42 15.09
CA GLY A 109 -3.18 -12.90 16.21
C GLY A 109 -3.81 -14.27 15.94
N LEU A 110 -3.97 -14.65 14.67
CA LEU A 110 -4.41 -15.98 14.27
C LEU A 110 -3.26 -16.99 14.18
N GLY A 111 -1.99 -16.58 14.22
CA GLY A 111 -0.82 -17.46 14.15
C GLY A 111 -0.15 -17.54 12.78
N TYR A 112 -0.40 -16.60 11.87
CA TYR A 112 0.44 -16.43 10.68
C TYR A 112 1.79 -15.84 11.08
N THR A 113 2.89 -16.46 10.67
CA THR A 113 4.24 -16.12 11.16
C THR A 113 5.03 -15.24 10.20
N GLU A 114 4.76 -15.34 8.90
CA GLU A 114 5.47 -14.62 7.83
C GLU A 114 4.56 -13.57 7.16
N VAL A 115 3.93 -12.71 7.97
CA VAL A 115 3.02 -11.65 7.50
C VAL A 115 3.62 -10.26 7.70
N TYR A 116 3.60 -9.44 6.65
CA TYR A 116 4.25 -8.14 6.63
C TYR A 116 3.33 -7.06 6.08
N ASN A 117 3.38 -5.87 6.68
CA ASN A 117 2.78 -4.67 6.12
C ASN A 117 3.77 -3.94 5.20
N LEU A 118 3.37 -3.59 3.99
CA LEU A 118 4.20 -2.80 3.07
C LEU A 118 4.20 -1.32 3.50
N ALA A 119 5.33 -0.86 4.03
CA ALA A 119 5.52 0.50 4.53
C ALA A 119 5.34 1.53 3.39
N GLY A 120 4.41 2.47 3.57
CA GLY A 120 4.02 3.45 2.56
C GLY A 120 3.16 2.90 1.41
N SER A 121 2.99 1.57 1.37
CA SER A 121 2.12 0.81 0.46
C SER A 121 2.17 1.27 -1.01
N ILE A 122 1.04 1.24 -1.74
CA ILE A 122 1.03 1.50 -3.18
C ILE A 122 1.42 2.94 -3.52
N PHE A 123 1.15 3.91 -2.64
CA PHE A 123 1.50 5.31 -2.91
C PHE A 123 3.02 5.49 -2.96
N LYS A 124 3.74 4.93 -1.99
CA LYS A 124 5.20 4.96 -1.99
C LYS A 124 5.76 4.13 -3.15
N TRP A 125 5.17 2.97 -3.43
CA TRP A 125 5.56 2.10 -4.55
C TRP A 125 5.50 2.85 -5.89
N ALA A 126 4.38 3.52 -6.16
CA ALA A 126 4.18 4.32 -7.37
C ALA A 126 5.09 5.55 -7.42
N ASN A 127 5.27 6.24 -6.29
CA ASN A 127 6.21 7.37 -6.19
C ASN A 127 7.65 6.97 -6.51
N GLU A 128 8.02 5.71 -6.30
CA GLU A 128 9.33 5.15 -6.65
C GLU A 128 9.43 4.67 -8.11
N GLY A 129 8.38 4.85 -8.90
CA GLY A 129 8.34 4.49 -10.33
C GLY A 129 8.30 2.98 -10.57
N ARG A 130 7.81 2.21 -9.60
CA ARG A 130 7.74 0.75 -9.68
C ARG A 130 6.52 0.30 -10.47
N SER A 131 6.62 -0.86 -11.10
CA SER A 131 5.58 -1.40 -11.97
C SER A 131 4.26 -1.63 -11.24
N LEU A 132 3.18 -1.28 -11.91
CA LEU A 132 1.80 -1.50 -11.51
C LEU A 132 1.05 -2.13 -12.69
N VAL A 133 0.00 -2.87 -12.39
CA VAL A 133 -0.93 -3.40 -13.39
C VAL A 133 -2.18 -2.54 -13.37
N SER A 134 -2.66 -2.17 -14.56
CA SER A 134 -3.96 -1.51 -14.76
C SER A 134 -4.65 -2.18 -15.94
N GLN A 135 -5.97 -2.36 -15.84
CA GLN A 135 -6.77 -2.92 -16.93
C GLN A 135 -7.12 -1.87 -18.00
N SER A 136 -7.06 -0.58 -17.64
CA SER A 136 -7.67 0.49 -18.44
C SER A 136 -6.67 1.54 -18.96
N GLN A 137 -5.44 1.58 -18.42
CA GLN A 137 -4.46 2.62 -18.76
C GLN A 137 -3.06 2.02 -19.01
N PRO A 138 -2.34 2.46 -20.06
CA PRO A 138 -0.96 2.03 -20.34
C PRO A 138 0.05 2.64 -19.35
N GLU A 139 -0.25 3.81 -18.78
CA GLU A 139 0.50 4.41 -17.69
C GLU A 139 -0.34 4.33 -16.40
N PRO A 140 -0.04 3.39 -15.49
CA PRO A 140 -0.88 3.16 -14.34
C PRO A 140 -0.85 4.37 -13.39
N GLN A 141 -2.01 5.00 -13.22
CA GLN A 141 -2.26 5.94 -12.13
C GLN A 141 -2.62 5.18 -10.85
N VAL A 142 -2.72 5.86 -9.72
CA VAL A 142 -3.11 5.30 -8.43
C VAL A 142 -4.32 6.07 -7.91
N HIS A 143 -5.33 5.34 -7.44
CA HIS A 143 -6.49 5.95 -6.81
C HIS A 143 -6.06 6.67 -5.53
N PRO A 144 -6.31 7.99 -5.38
CA PRO A 144 -5.80 8.76 -4.26
C PRO A 144 -6.57 8.53 -2.94
N TYR A 145 -7.57 7.65 -2.96
CA TYR A 145 -8.57 7.41 -1.90
C TYR A 145 -9.48 8.64 -1.67
N ASN A 146 -8.90 9.79 -1.34
CA ASN A 146 -9.54 11.10 -1.33
C ASN A 146 -8.53 12.22 -1.65
N ALA A 147 -8.99 13.46 -1.74
CA ALA A 147 -8.15 14.59 -2.10
C ALA A 147 -7.02 14.86 -1.09
N ILE A 148 -7.24 14.55 0.20
CA ILE A 148 -6.27 14.77 1.28
C ILE A 148 -5.08 13.81 1.10
N TRP A 149 -5.36 12.52 0.96
CA TRP A 149 -4.33 11.49 0.81
C TRP A 149 -3.60 11.59 -0.53
N GLY A 150 -4.29 12.06 -1.59
CA GLY A 150 -3.70 12.31 -2.89
C GLY A 150 -2.48 13.23 -2.88
N VAL A 151 -2.33 14.11 -1.88
CA VAL A 151 -1.16 14.99 -1.72
C VAL A 151 0.16 14.21 -1.54
N LEU A 152 0.09 12.97 -1.06
CA LEU A 152 1.28 12.12 -0.89
C LEU A 152 1.79 11.54 -2.21
N LEU A 153 0.99 11.51 -3.27
CA LEU A 153 1.40 11.04 -4.59
C LEU A 153 2.20 12.12 -5.34
N LYS A 154 3.18 11.69 -6.14
CA LYS A 154 3.87 12.60 -7.07
C LYS A 154 2.88 13.13 -8.13
N PRO A 155 3.12 14.34 -8.66
CA PRO A 155 2.29 14.91 -9.72
C PRO A 155 2.11 13.94 -10.89
N GLY A 156 0.88 13.82 -11.40
CA GLY A 156 0.54 12.94 -12.51
C GLY A 156 0.26 11.48 -12.12
N LEU A 157 0.58 11.05 -10.89
CA LEU A 157 0.30 9.68 -10.45
C LEU A 157 -1.11 9.47 -9.91
N ALA A 158 -1.78 10.51 -9.42
CA ALA A 158 -3.13 10.37 -8.87
C ALA A 158 -4.18 10.29 -9.99
N SER A 159 -5.07 9.29 -9.93
CA SER A 159 -6.22 9.25 -10.82
C SER A 159 -7.25 10.32 -10.45
N PRO A 160 -8.08 10.78 -11.40
CA PRO A 160 -9.24 11.60 -11.08
C PRO A 160 -10.12 10.88 -10.06
N LEU A 161 -10.59 11.60 -9.05
CA LEU A 161 -11.67 11.13 -8.19
C LEU A 161 -12.98 11.20 -8.98
N ALA A 162 -13.85 10.19 -8.81
CA ALA A 162 -15.21 10.26 -9.32
C ALA A 162 -15.90 11.52 -8.76
N ARG A 163 -16.65 12.25 -9.60
CA ARG A 163 -17.40 13.43 -9.16
C ARG A 163 -18.51 12.95 -8.20
N ASP A 164 -18.59 13.62 -7.06
CA ASP A 164 -19.46 13.35 -5.90
C ASP A 164 -20.78 12.63 -6.24
N GLY A 165 -20.97 11.43 -5.66
CA GLY A 165 -22.18 10.63 -5.87
C GLY A 165 -22.27 9.31 -5.10
N GLU A 166 -21.17 8.80 -4.51
CA GLU A 166 -21.22 7.52 -3.79
C GLU A 166 -20.25 7.51 -2.59
N GLN A 167 -20.46 8.49 -1.70
CA GLN A 167 -19.71 8.62 -0.46
C GLN A 167 -20.58 8.20 0.74
N SER A 168 -20.97 6.93 0.79
CA SER A 168 -21.21 6.27 2.08
C SER A 168 -19.95 5.48 2.46
N ARG A 169 -18.81 6.18 2.51
CA ARG A 169 -17.56 5.60 3.00
C ARG A 169 -17.44 6.03 4.44
N ASP A 170 -17.39 5.04 5.31
CA ASP A 170 -17.20 5.24 6.74
C ASP A 170 -15.80 5.83 6.97
N ASP A 171 -15.73 7.16 7.07
CA ASP A 171 -14.51 7.91 7.37
C ASP A 171 -13.94 7.56 8.76
N SER A 172 -14.62 6.71 9.56
CA SER A 172 -14.08 6.18 10.81
C SER A 172 -13.02 5.07 10.61
N VAL A 173 -12.77 4.66 9.36
CA VAL A 173 -11.76 3.66 8.99
C VAL A 173 -10.55 4.32 8.29
N LEU A 174 -10.07 5.44 8.84
CA LEU A 174 -8.66 5.82 8.72
C LEU A 174 -7.83 5.11 9.78
#